data_AF-A0A7S2F7W7-F1
#
_entry.id   AF-A0A7S2F7W7-F1
#
_cell.length_a   1.000
_cell.length_b   1.000
_cell.length_c   1.000
_cell.angle_alpha   90.00
_cell.angle_beta   90.00
_cell.angle_gamma   90.00
#
_symmetry.space_group_name_H-M   'P 1'
#
loop_
_entity.id
_entity.type
_entity.pdbx_description
1 polymer ?
#
loop_
_entity_poly.entity_id
_entity_poly.type
_entity_poly.pdbx_seq_one_letter_code
_entity_poly.pdbx_strand_id
1 'polypeptide(L)'
;VRKSLPPSGTPLFGSPPPLTFVLAAMAPKAKAKAEAPAKAEPKAKSDGKKKEKVEKPKPEEEIPKVLQPDNDEFKEKLNKIAEAIDALNKEQGKLTGRINERNSGKTEFFAQKGELRTQLNELSAKMDALQEKKDEINKAVGSKVQESKDMRQQLNKMKKSIGYNTESEIDDRIATIEFKLWTDSISLKEEKKYLQEIQDLKRNRPKVSQVNRMEEGLQTFDKGSGLKGDINGINEEMFKLREQKRAIQAKLTELMDGRKEQLGDLPDIIAKKEELGKQIGEKVKERNEIRDEFKAAEKAYYAYQAELRRIRYERQAEERQKYQAEAERRATMKKAERLDEQPYVSEITLIEQTILFCKSLQPKDAGEKEEKKEQVIDAPEGTQMLMKKEERDEFWFAPTAKKKAKGGKKAGGESGSKKPIKHNAETFRLFDQLKLDAPITTDDIPAVLEKLEAQLEEYQVKVKKWEETREEKKKRILEGLEVPDEEKKEEAKEEAKEDKEEEKEGEKEGEKEEEKAED
;
A
#
# COMPACT_ATOMS: atom_id res chain seq x y z
N VAL A 1 -23.15 0.62 45.65
CA VAL A 1 -22.53 1.86 46.23
C VAL A 1 -21.10 1.91 45.71
N ARG A 2 -20.75 2.74 44.71
CA ARG A 2 -20.49 4.22 44.70
C ARG A 2 -19.16 4.62 45.37
N LYS A 3 -18.39 5.49 44.66
CA LYS A 3 -17.09 6.15 45.01
C LYS A 3 -15.83 5.27 44.87
N SER A 4 -14.66 5.78 44.42
CA SER A 4 -14.33 7.12 43.85
C SER A 4 -12.99 7.15 43.08
N LEU A 5 -12.84 8.11 42.16
CA LEU A 5 -11.62 8.55 41.43
C LEU A 5 -10.95 9.76 42.13
N PRO A 6 -9.78 10.30 41.67
CA PRO A 6 -8.71 9.70 40.84
C PRO A 6 -7.37 9.70 41.64
N PRO A 7 -6.31 10.56 41.52
CA PRO A 7 -5.93 11.62 40.57
C PRO A 7 -4.58 11.43 39.80
N SER A 8 -4.40 12.22 38.73
CA SER A 8 -3.16 12.76 38.11
C SER A 8 -1.77 12.12 38.29
N GLY A 9 -1.08 11.85 37.17
CA GLY A 9 0.38 11.67 37.12
C GLY A 9 0.96 11.63 35.70
N THR A 10 1.42 12.77 35.18
CA THR A 10 2.27 12.85 33.98
C THR A 10 3.76 12.72 34.37
N PRO A 11 4.62 12.29 33.44
CA PRO A 11 5.67 13.24 33.04
C PRO A 11 5.91 13.31 31.53
N LEU A 12 6.66 14.34 31.14
CA LEU A 12 7.05 14.69 29.77
C LEU A 12 8.51 14.31 29.48
N PHE A 13 8.86 14.30 28.20
CA PHE A 13 10.21 14.44 27.62
C PHE A 13 11.25 13.32 27.86
N GLY A 14 11.72 12.75 26.74
CA GLY A 14 12.90 11.90 26.66
C GLY A 14 13.48 11.95 25.24
N SER A 15 14.24 13.00 24.93
CA SER A 15 14.83 13.23 23.59
C SER A 15 16.11 12.41 23.40
N PRO A 16 16.27 11.63 22.31
CA PRO A 16 17.53 10.98 21.98
C PRO A 16 18.58 12.00 21.47
N PRO A 17 19.89 11.77 21.71
CA PRO A 17 20.95 12.62 21.20
C PRO A 17 21.25 12.34 19.71
N PRO A 18 21.55 13.36 18.89
CA PRO A 18 21.93 13.18 17.48
C PRO A 18 23.40 12.74 17.34
N LEU A 19 23.67 11.93 16.30
CA LEU A 19 25.02 11.50 15.92
C LEU A 19 25.82 12.67 15.31
N THR A 20 27.05 12.87 15.77
CA THR A 20 27.96 13.92 15.27
C THR A 20 28.62 13.50 13.95
N PHE A 21 28.15 14.06 12.84
CA PHE A 21 28.77 13.88 11.53
C PHE A 21 30.08 14.70 11.43
N VAL A 22 31.23 14.04 11.45
CA VAL A 22 32.53 14.71 11.29
C VAL A 22 32.81 14.96 9.82
N LEU A 23 32.76 16.23 9.42
CA LEU A 23 33.02 16.68 8.05
C LEU A 23 34.42 17.30 7.97
N ALA A 24 35.36 16.59 7.35
CA ALA A 24 36.74 17.04 7.17
C ALA A 24 37.09 17.14 5.68
N ALA A 25 37.57 18.31 5.25
CA ALA A 25 37.91 18.58 3.86
C ALA A 25 39.33 19.13 3.75
N MET A 26 40.16 18.59 2.83
CA MET A 26 41.36 19.27 2.34
C MET A 26 41.89 18.70 1.01
N ALA A 27 41.64 19.45 -0.06
CA ALA A 27 42.59 20.07 -1.01
C ALA A 27 43.77 19.26 -1.65
N PRO A 28 44.29 19.67 -2.85
CA PRO A 28 44.83 18.73 -3.82
C PRO A 28 46.29 18.95 -4.29
N LYS A 29 46.84 17.98 -5.04
CA LYS A 29 48.03 18.04 -5.94
C LYS A 29 48.06 16.79 -6.86
N ALA A 30 48.74 16.73 -8.02
CA ALA A 30 48.99 17.70 -9.10
C ALA A 30 49.77 17.02 -10.28
N LYS A 31 49.31 17.21 -11.55
CA LYS A 31 50.03 16.99 -12.83
C LYS A 31 50.50 15.54 -13.17
N ALA A 32 51.02 15.24 -14.38
CA ALA A 32 50.51 15.41 -15.76
C ALA A 32 51.53 14.87 -16.82
N LYS A 33 51.09 13.95 -17.71
CA LYS A 33 51.66 13.65 -19.05
C LYS A 33 50.70 12.66 -19.76
N ALA A 34 50.23 12.75 -21.02
CA ALA A 34 50.46 13.59 -22.21
C ALA A 34 51.28 12.93 -23.36
N GLU A 35 50.54 12.38 -24.34
CA GLU A 35 50.89 12.07 -25.75
C GLU A 35 49.55 11.80 -26.50
N ALA A 36 49.38 11.94 -27.82
CA ALA A 36 49.71 13.01 -28.77
C ALA A 36 48.96 12.74 -30.13
N PRO A 37 48.03 13.59 -30.61
CA PRO A 37 47.24 13.33 -31.83
C PRO A 37 47.63 14.20 -33.05
N ALA A 38 47.41 13.74 -34.30
CA ALA A 38 47.52 14.60 -35.50
C ALA A 38 46.78 14.11 -36.78
N LYS A 39 46.22 15.10 -37.50
CA LYS A 39 45.59 15.15 -38.86
C LYS A 39 44.05 15.06 -38.89
N ALA A 40 43.26 16.13 -39.13
CA ALA A 40 43.29 17.23 -40.13
C ALA A 40 42.72 16.78 -41.50
N GLU A 41 41.50 17.23 -41.90
CA GLU A 41 41.14 18.52 -42.56
C GLU A 41 41.47 18.55 -44.07
N PRO A 42 40.82 19.37 -44.95
CA PRO A 42 40.13 20.68 -44.74
C PRO A 42 38.65 20.67 -45.28
N LYS A 43 37.81 21.71 -45.51
CA LYS A 43 37.66 23.20 -45.30
C LYS A 43 36.17 23.59 -45.63
N ALA A 44 35.59 24.79 -45.54
CA ALA A 44 35.96 26.15 -45.03
C ALA A 44 34.68 26.90 -44.52
N LYS A 45 34.25 28.01 -45.16
CA LYS A 45 33.08 28.87 -44.83
C LYS A 45 32.57 29.67 -46.04
N SER A 46 31.33 30.18 -45.98
CA SER A 46 30.89 31.43 -46.64
C SER A 46 29.87 32.16 -45.77
N ASP A 47 30.04 33.47 -45.55
CA ASP A 47 29.20 34.31 -44.68
C ASP A 47 27.86 34.72 -45.33
N GLY A 48 26.84 35.01 -44.50
CA GLY A 48 25.46 35.25 -44.96
C GLY A 48 24.53 35.90 -43.93
N LYS A 49 24.99 36.95 -43.25
CA LYS A 49 24.30 37.58 -42.11
C LYS A 49 23.02 38.34 -42.52
N LYS A 50 21.84 37.87 -42.09
CA LYS A 50 20.58 38.65 -42.06
C LYS A 50 19.92 38.57 -40.69
N LYS A 51 19.20 39.63 -40.31
CA LYS A 51 18.77 39.88 -38.92
C LYS A 51 17.46 39.17 -38.54
N GLU A 52 17.49 38.56 -37.35
CA GLU A 52 16.58 38.85 -36.23
C GLU A 52 15.06 38.82 -36.48
N LYS A 53 14.45 37.71 -36.07
CA LYS A 53 13.08 37.71 -35.51
C LYS A 53 13.05 36.73 -34.34
N VAL A 54 12.95 37.26 -33.11
CA VAL A 54 12.99 36.43 -31.88
C VAL A 54 11.62 35.87 -31.60
N GLU A 55 11.33 34.69 -32.16
CA GLU A 55 10.26 33.83 -31.66
C GLU A 55 10.83 32.95 -30.55
N LYS A 56 10.15 32.88 -29.39
CA LYS A 56 10.64 32.16 -28.22
C LYS A 56 10.66 30.66 -28.50
N PRO A 57 11.73 29.91 -28.16
CA PRO A 57 11.69 28.45 -28.26
C PRO A 57 10.57 27.89 -27.39
N LYS A 58 9.86 26.88 -27.89
CA LYS A 58 8.77 26.25 -27.13
C LYS A 58 9.38 25.26 -26.12
N PRO A 59 9.10 25.37 -24.82
CA PRO A 59 9.56 24.39 -23.81
C PRO A 59 8.85 23.02 -23.91
N GLU A 60 8.35 22.64 -25.09
CA GLU A 60 7.83 21.31 -25.40
C GLU A 60 8.87 20.43 -26.12
N GLU A 61 10.03 20.99 -26.53
CA GLU A 61 11.09 20.29 -27.27
C GLU A 61 12.29 19.83 -26.41
N GLU A 62 12.46 20.37 -25.18
CA GLU A 62 13.57 19.98 -24.28
C GLU A 62 13.31 18.69 -23.49
N ILE A 63 12.08 18.15 -23.48
CA ILE A 63 11.79 16.91 -22.75
C ILE A 63 12.16 15.70 -23.65
N PRO A 64 13.01 14.75 -23.20
CA PRO A 64 13.37 13.57 -23.99
C PRO A 64 12.17 12.69 -24.32
N LYS A 65 11.90 12.50 -25.62
CA LYS A 65 10.75 11.74 -26.11
C LYS A 65 10.88 10.24 -25.83
N VAL A 66 10.34 9.80 -24.69
CA VAL A 66 10.19 8.38 -24.34
C VAL A 66 9.27 7.72 -25.38
N LEU A 67 9.68 6.57 -25.93
CA LEU A 67 8.85 5.78 -26.84
C LEU A 67 7.76 5.04 -26.06
N GLN A 68 6.60 4.85 -26.68
CA GLN A 68 5.54 4.02 -26.09
C GLN A 68 6.02 2.56 -26.06
N PRO A 69 5.90 1.84 -24.92
CA PRO A 69 6.26 0.43 -24.84
C PRO A 69 5.40 -0.43 -25.78
N ASP A 70 6.05 -1.30 -26.57
CA ASP A 70 5.33 -2.26 -27.40
C ASP A 70 4.59 -3.25 -26.50
N ASN A 71 3.26 -3.19 -26.57
CA ASN A 71 2.38 -3.96 -25.71
C ASN A 71 2.23 -5.41 -26.17
N ASP A 72 2.42 -5.70 -27.45
CA ASP A 72 2.08 -6.98 -28.04
C ASP A 72 3.30 -7.91 -28.10
N GLU A 73 4.50 -7.37 -28.40
CA GLU A 73 5.75 -8.07 -28.13
C GLU A 73 5.88 -8.44 -26.65
N PHE A 74 5.47 -7.56 -25.74
CA PHE A 74 5.49 -7.80 -24.30
C PHE A 74 4.54 -8.93 -23.90
N LYS A 75 3.30 -8.93 -24.38
CA LYS A 75 2.33 -10.03 -24.16
C LYS A 75 2.87 -11.35 -24.71
N GLU A 76 3.44 -11.37 -25.91
CA GLU A 76 4.03 -12.58 -26.47
C GLU A 76 5.18 -13.14 -25.60
N LYS A 77 6.09 -12.29 -25.15
CA LYS A 77 7.21 -12.69 -24.28
C LYS A 77 6.69 -13.23 -22.93
N LEU A 78 5.68 -12.60 -22.35
CA LEU A 78 5.05 -13.10 -21.11
C LEU A 78 4.28 -14.41 -21.30
N ASN A 79 3.57 -14.60 -22.42
CA ASN A 79 2.82 -15.81 -22.70
C ASN A 79 3.77 -17.00 -22.87
N LYS A 80 4.85 -16.86 -23.64
CA LYS A 80 5.87 -17.90 -23.84
C LYS A 80 6.53 -18.32 -22.52
N ILE A 81 6.78 -17.38 -21.60
CA ILE A 81 7.32 -17.71 -20.26
C ILE A 81 6.24 -18.30 -19.34
N ALA A 82 4.97 -17.87 -19.45
CA ALA A 82 3.87 -18.46 -18.69
C ALA A 82 3.60 -19.93 -19.10
N GLU A 83 3.60 -20.22 -20.40
CA GLU A 83 3.49 -21.59 -20.93
C GLU A 83 4.62 -22.50 -20.43
N ALA A 84 5.86 -21.98 -20.39
CA ALA A 84 7.01 -22.70 -19.85
C ALA A 84 6.86 -22.96 -18.34
N ILE A 85 6.42 -21.97 -17.55
CA ILE A 85 6.12 -22.12 -16.12
C ILE A 85 5.01 -23.16 -15.91
N ASP A 86 3.94 -23.14 -16.71
CA ASP A 86 2.84 -24.08 -16.60
C ASP A 86 3.21 -25.51 -17.04
N ALA A 87 4.12 -25.66 -17.99
CA ALA A 87 4.70 -26.97 -18.32
C ALA A 87 5.50 -27.53 -17.13
N LEU A 88 6.43 -26.74 -16.57
CA LEU A 88 7.23 -27.13 -15.40
C LEU A 88 6.35 -27.41 -14.17
N ASN A 89 5.31 -26.60 -13.92
CA ASN A 89 4.32 -26.82 -12.86
C ASN A 89 3.57 -28.16 -13.06
N LYS A 90 3.18 -28.52 -14.29
CA LYS A 90 2.54 -29.80 -14.60
C LYS A 90 3.49 -30.98 -14.34
N GLU A 91 4.79 -30.83 -14.60
CA GLU A 91 5.78 -31.86 -14.27
C GLU A 91 6.04 -31.96 -12.76
N GLN A 92 6.18 -30.83 -12.07
CA GLN A 92 6.32 -30.80 -10.62
C GLN A 92 5.08 -31.39 -9.91
N GLY A 93 3.90 -31.17 -10.47
CA GLY A 93 2.64 -31.83 -10.06
C GLY A 93 2.68 -33.34 -10.24
N LYS A 94 3.11 -33.85 -11.40
CA LYS A 94 3.30 -35.31 -11.64
C LYS A 94 4.28 -35.94 -10.66
N LEU A 95 5.41 -35.27 -10.36
CA LEU A 95 6.37 -35.75 -9.36
C LEU A 95 5.78 -35.71 -7.95
N THR A 96 4.99 -34.68 -7.62
CA THR A 96 4.31 -34.58 -6.32
C THR A 96 3.24 -35.66 -6.13
N GLY A 97 2.51 -36.03 -7.19
CA GLY A 97 1.61 -37.19 -7.20
C GLY A 97 2.36 -38.48 -6.85
N ARG A 98 3.44 -38.80 -7.59
CA ARG A 98 4.29 -39.97 -7.34
C ARG A 98 4.91 -40.00 -5.94
N ILE A 99 5.27 -38.84 -5.39
CA ILE A 99 5.74 -38.72 -4.00
C ILE A 99 4.61 -39.08 -3.02
N ASN A 100 3.41 -38.55 -3.21
CA ASN A 100 2.28 -38.79 -2.31
C ASN A 100 1.79 -40.25 -2.39
N GLU A 101 1.75 -40.83 -3.59
CA GLU A 101 1.45 -42.25 -3.83
C GLU A 101 2.45 -43.15 -3.07
N ARG A 102 3.76 -42.96 -3.25
CA ARG A 102 4.80 -43.73 -2.53
C ARG A 102 4.86 -43.44 -1.02
N ASN A 103 4.45 -42.26 -0.59
CA ASN A 103 4.39 -41.88 0.82
C ASN A 103 3.09 -42.36 1.52
N SER A 104 2.09 -42.85 0.78
CA SER A 104 0.94 -43.57 1.36
C SER A 104 1.39 -44.79 2.17
N GLY A 105 0.53 -45.29 3.06
CA GLY A 105 0.87 -46.36 4.02
C GLY A 105 1.87 -45.96 5.13
N LYS A 106 2.40 -44.73 5.15
CA LYS A 106 3.38 -44.28 6.16
C LYS A 106 2.87 -44.47 7.60
N THR A 107 1.60 -44.12 7.85
CA THR A 107 0.95 -44.25 9.16
C THR A 107 0.86 -45.71 9.61
N GLU A 108 0.37 -46.59 8.75
CA GLU A 108 0.19 -48.01 9.00
C GLU A 108 1.53 -48.73 9.21
N PHE A 109 2.54 -48.41 8.39
CA PHE A 109 3.91 -48.86 8.58
C PHE A 109 4.47 -48.46 9.95
N PHE A 110 4.23 -47.22 10.41
CA PHE A 110 4.70 -46.79 11.74
C PHE A 110 3.91 -47.43 12.88
N ALA A 111 2.62 -47.74 12.71
CA ALA A 111 1.84 -48.51 13.68
C ALA A 111 2.37 -49.95 13.81
N GLN A 112 2.47 -50.69 12.71
CA GLN A 112 3.01 -52.07 12.68
C GLN A 112 4.45 -52.13 13.21
N LYS A 113 5.29 -51.16 12.85
CA LYS A 113 6.65 -51.02 13.39
C LYS A 113 6.65 -50.74 14.90
N GLY A 114 5.69 -49.96 15.39
CA GLY A 114 5.48 -49.72 16.81
C GLY A 114 5.12 -51.00 17.55
N GLU A 115 4.14 -51.75 17.06
CA GLU A 115 3.68 -53.03 17.61
C GLU A 115 4.77 -54.11 17.63
N LEU A 116 5.50 -54.28 16.52
CA LEU A 116 6.65 -55.19 16.47
C LEU A 116 7.75 -54.77 17.46
N ARG A 117 7.89 -53.46 17.74
CA ARG A 117 8.87 -52.96 18.70
C ARG A 117 8.42 -53.10 20.15
N THR A 118 7.15 -52.91 20.48
CA THR A 118 6.63 -53.20 21.83
C THR A 118 6.72 -54.69 22.13
N GLN A 119 6.32 -55.55 21.20
CA GLN A 119 6.47 -57.01 21.33
C GLN A 119 7.94 -57.42 21.53
N LEU A 120 8.89 -56.83 20.78
CA LEU A 120 10.33 -57.09 20.96
C LEU A 120 10.86 -56.59 22.32
N ASN A 121 10.39 -55.44 22.81
CA ASN A 121 10.74 -54.93 24.13
C ASN A 121 10.19 -55.84 25.23
N GLU A 122 8.94 -56.28 25.14
CA GLU A 122 8.32 -57.22 26.07
C GLU A 122 9.04 -58.57 26.11
N LEU A 123 9.35 -59.16 24.95
CA LEU A 123 10.12 -60.40 24.89
C LEU A 123 11.53 -60.23 25.47
N SER A 124 12.12 -59.05 25.34
CA SER A 124 13.41 -58.74 25.98
C SER A 124 13.26 -58.72 27.50
N ALA A 125 12.31 -57.94 28.04
CA ALA A 125 12.05 -57.90 29.48
C ALA A 125 11.69 -59.28 30.08
N LYS A 126 10.94 -60.11 29.35
CA LYS A 126 10.64 -61.51 29.71
C LYS A 126 11.91 -62.38 29.73
N MET A 127 12.82 -62.21 28.75
CA MET A 127 14.12 -62.89 28.76
C MET A 127 15.03 -62.42 29.89
N ASP A 128 15.07 -61.11 30.17
CA ASP A 128 15.95 -60.52 31.17
C ASP A 128 15.52 -60.97 32.58
N ALA A 129 14.21 -60.97 32.88
CA ALA A 129 13.66 -61.49 34.15
C ALA A 129 13.85 -63.01 34.32
N LEU A 130 13.89 -63.79 33.23
CA LEU A 130 14.26 -65.22 33.29
C LEU A 130 15.77 -65.42 33.49
N GLN A 131 16.61 -64.55 32.91
CA GLN A 131 18.05 -64.57 33.12
C GLN A 131 18.41 -64.20 34.56
N GLU A 132 17.75 -63.20 35.16
CA GLU A 132 17.89 -62.85 36.58
C GLU A 132 17.56 -64.04 37.49
N LYS A 133 16.38 -64.66 37.33
CA LYS A 133 16.00 -65.89 38.06
C LYS A 133 17.01 -67.01 37.90
N LYS A 134 17.49 -67.24 36.68
CA LYS A 134 18.52 -68.24 36.40
C LYS A 134 19.83 -67.94 37.15
N ASP A 135 20.23 -66.68 37.22
CA ASP A 135 21.45 -66.28 37.91
C ASP A 135 21.31 -66.25 39.44
N GLU A 136 20.11 -65.99 39.96
CA GLU A 136 19.76 -66.25 41.37
C GLU A 136 19.84 -67.74 41.72
N ILE A 137 19.25 -68.61 40.90
CA ILE A 137 19.30 -70.07 41.11
C ILE A 137 20.73 -70.59 40.95
N ASN A 138 21.51 -70.08 39.99
CA ASN A 138 22.94 -70.38 39.86
C ASN A 138 23.75 -69.95 41.10
N LYS A 139 23.47 -68.77 41.68
CA LYS A 139 24.09 -68.33 42.95
C LYS A 139 23.72 -69.28 44.09
N ALA A 140 22.44 -69.64 44.24
CA ALA A 140 21.96 -70.55 45.28
C ALA A 140 22.56 -71.98 45.15
N VAL A 141 22.65 -72.51 43.93
CA VAL A 141 23.37 -73.78 43.65
C VAL A 141 24.86 -73.62 43.95
N GLY A 142 25.46 -72.49 43.61
CA GLY A 142 26.86 -72.15 43.91
C GLY A 142 27.15 -72.19 45.42
N SER A 143 26.34 -71.50 46.23
CA SER A 143 26.44 -71.51 47.70
C SER A 143 26.28 -72.91 48.28
N LYS A 144 25.21 -73.63 47.93
CA LYS A 144 25.00 -75.03 48.37
C LYS A 144 26.18 -75.94 48.01
N VAL A 145 26.73 -75.82 46.80
CA VAL A 145 27.89 -76.60 46.35
C VAL A 145 29.15 -76.20 47.13
N GLN A 146 29.31 -74.92 47.49
CA GLN A 146 30.44 -74.44 48.27
C GLN A 146 30.34 -74.88 49.74
N GLU A 147 29.17 -74.74 50.38
CA GLU A 147 28.86 -75.29 51.70
C GLU A 147 29.17 -76.80 51.76
N SER A 148 28.75 -77.56 50.74
CA SER A 148 29.04 -79.01 50.66
C SER A 148 30.54 -79.31 50.50
N LYS A 149 31.33 -78.44 49.84
CA LYS A 149 32.81 -78.56 49.81
C LYS A 149 33.44 -78.20 51.14
N ASP A 150 32.97 -77.15 51.81
CA ASP A 150 33.59 -76.66 53.04
C ASP A 150 33.26 -77.57 54.23
N MET A 151 32.05 -78.13 54.27
CA MET A 151 31.72 -79.27 55.14
C MET A 151 32.59 -80.49 54.83
N ARG A 152 32.83 -80.86 53.56
CA ARG A 152 33.78 -81.93 53.19
C ARG A 152 35.20 -81.65 53.68
N GLN A 153 35.66 -80.41 53.61
CA GLN A 153 36.97 -80.01 54.11
C GLN A 153 37.06 -80.07 55.64
N GLN A 154 36.04 -79.60 56.37
CA GLN A 154 35.98 -79.68 57.83
C GLN A 154 35.97 -81.15 58.29
N LEU A 155 35.11 -81.97 57.70
CA LEU A 155 35.00 -83.41 57.94
C LEU A 155 36.35 -84.12 57.69
N ASN A 156 37.00 -83.85 56.56
CA ASN A 156 38.34 -84.40 56.26
C ASN A 156 39.45 -83.89 57.20
N LYS A 157 39.37 -82.65 57.71
CA LYS A 157 40.28 -82.13 58.74
C LYS A 157 40.05 -82.82 60.09
N MET A 158 38.79 -83.05 60.47
CA MET A 158 38.42 -83.72 61.71
C MET A 158 38.79 -85.21 61.69
N LYS A 159 38.55 -85.94 60.59
CA LYS A 159 39.04 -87.33 60.44
C LYS A 159 40.56 -87.42 60.63
N LYS A 160 41.32 -86.52 59.99
CA LYS A 160 42.78 -86.44 60.12
C LYS A 160 43.27 -86.08 61.53
N SER A 161 42.48 -85.38 62.35
CA SER A 161 42.86 -85.02 63.72
C SER A 161 42.42 -86.06 64.78
N ILE A 162 41.51 -86.97 64.43
CA ILE A 162 41.03 -88.04 65.31
C ILE A 162 41.83 -89.33 65.11
N GLY A 163 42.17 -89.69 63.86
CA GLY A 163 43.00 -90.85 63.51
C GLY A 163 42.30 -92.23 63.55
N TYR A 164 41.18 -92.33 64.27
CA TYR A 164 40.32 -93.52 64.38
C TYR A 164 38.95 -93.24 63.75
N ASN A 165 38.27 -94.28 63.25
CA ASN A 165 37.01 -94.14 62.52
C ASN A 165 35.79 -94.50 63.38
N THR A 166 35.94 -95.43 64.33
CA THR A 166 34.86 -95.98 65.14
C THR A 166 35.11 -95.71 66.62
N GLU A 167 34.06 -95.46 67.42
CA GLU A 167 34.20 -95.32 68.89
C GLU A 167 34.75 -96.61 69.53
N SER A 168 34.43 -97.81 68.98
CA SER A 168 35.04 -99.08 69.40
C SER A 168 36.56 -99.07 69.24
N GLU A 169 37.09 -98.65 68.08
CA GLU A 169 38.56 -98.63 67.84
C GLU A 169 39.33 -97.82 68.89
N ILE A 170 38.69 -96.76 69.41
CA ILE A 170 39.24 -95.92 70.49
C ILE A 170 39.18 -96.67 71.84
N ASP A 171 38.05 -97.27 72.17
CA ASP A 171 37.84 -97.98 73.44
C ASP A 171 38.67 -99.28 73.51
N ASP A 172 38.77 -100.03 72.41
CA ASP A 172 39.61 -101.22 72.24
C ASP A 172 41.10 -100.87 72.38
N ARG A 173 41.53 -99.71 71.85
CA ARG A 173 42.89 -99.19 72.00
C ARG A 173 43.15 -98.77 73.46
N ILE A 174 42.22 -98.09 74.11
CA ILE A 174 42.29 -97.74 75.54
C ILE A 174 42.45 -99.02 76.37
N ALA A 175 41.58 -100.01 76.19
CA ALA A 175 41.63 -101.29 76.91
C ALA A 175 42.95 -102.03 76.70
N THR A 176 43.49 -102.02 75.47
CA THR A 176 44.81 -102.61 75.16
C THR A 176 45.96 -101.92 75.91
N ILE A 177 45.89 -100.59 76.07
CA ILE A 177 46.92 -99.84 76.79
C ILE A 177 46.75 -100.01 78.31
N GLU A 178 45.52 -99.94 78.82
CA GLU A 178 45.21 -100.12 80.24
C GLU A 178 45.60 -101.54 80.70
N PHE A 179 45.35 -102.58 79.90
CA PHE A 179 45.83 -103.94 80.16
C PHE A 179 47.35 -104.01 80.27
N LYS A 180 48.09 -103.44 79.30
CA LYS A 180 49.57 -103.43 79.34
C LYS A 180 50.14 -102.67 80.54
N LEU A 181 49.49 -101.57 80.94
CA LEU A 181 49.86 -100.83 82.16
C LEU A 181 49.62 -101.64 83.44
N TRP A 182 48.80 -102.69 83.41
CA TRP A 182 48.51 -103.57 84.54
C TRP A 182 49.36 -104.86 84.53
N THR A 183 49.81 -105.34 83.37
CA THR A 183 50.58 -106.60 83.24
C THR A 183 52.09 -106.41 83.07
N ASP A 184 52.53 -105.33 82.42
CA ASP A 184 53.90 -105.20 81.91
C ASP A 184 54.70 -104.17 82.74
N SER A 185 55.94 -104.50 83.11
CA SER A 185 56.86 -103.60 83.84
C SER A 185 57.50 -102.55 82.92
N ILE A 186 56.66 -101.63 82.44
CA ILE A 186 57.00 -100.56 81.48
C ILE A 186 57.84 -99.45 82.16
N SER A 187 58.69 -98.74 81.40
CA SER A 187 59.47 -97.63 81.95
C SER A 187 58.63 -96.38 82.23
N LEU A 188 59.00 -95.60 83.25
CA LEU A 188 58.41 -94.30 83.62
C LEU A 188 58.35 -93.25 82.49
N LYS A 189 59.04 -93.47 81.36
CA LYS A 189 58.96 -92.62 80.15
C LYS A 189 57.92 -93.11 79.15
N GLU A 190 57.58 -94.39 79.17
CA GLU A 190 56.63 -95.03 78.27
C GLU A 190 55.26 -95.13 78.91
N GLU A 191 55.19 -95.44 80.21
CA GLU A 191 53.99 -95.30 81.06
C GLU A 191 53.35 -93.92 80.86
N LYS A 192 54.15 -92.85 80.94
CA LYS A 192 53.67 -91.47 80.72
C LYS A 192 53.19 -91.21 79.29
N LYS A 193 53.77 -91.86 78.27
CA LYS A 193 53.27 -91.77 76.89
C LYS A 193 51.92 -92.48 76.76
N TYR A 194 51.79 -93.67 77.35
CA TYR A 194 50.55 -94.44 77.33
C TYR A 194 49.42 -93.74 78.09
N LEU A 195 49.70 -93.09 79.21
CA LEU A 195 48.74 -92.25 79.93
C LEU A 195 48.33 -91.00 79.14
N GLN A 196 49.27 -90.37 78.40
CA GLN A 196 48.97 -89.29 77.46
C GLN A 196 48.11 -89.78 76.28
N GLU A 197 48.44 -90.95 75.71
CA GLU A 197 47.67 -91.59 74.64
C GLU A 197 46.24 -91.88 75.09
N ILE A 198 46.04 -92.46 76.29
CA ILE A 198 44.71 -92.66 76.89
C ILE A 198 43.97 -91.32 77.08
N GLN A 199 44.66 -90.26 77.53
CA GLN A 199 44.03 -88.96 77.73
C GLN A 199 43.54 -88.35 76.40
N ASP A 200 44.34 -88.42 75.34
CA ASP A 200 43.99 -87.87 74.04
C ASP A 200 42.98 -88.75 73.27
N LEU A 201 43.02 -90.08 73.43
CA LEU A 201 41.97 -90.99 72.99
C LEU A 201 40.62 -90.65 73.64
N LYS A 202 40.57 -90.50 74.97
CA LYS A 202 39.35 -90.12 75.71
C LYS A 202 38.86 -88.70 75.35
N ARG A 203 39.76 -87.78 74.98
CA ARG A 203 39.40 -86.46 74.39
C ARG A 203 38.90 -86.54 72.94
N ASN A 204 39.30 -87.53 72.17
CA ASN A 204 38.93 -87.69 70.76
C ASN A 204 37.64 -88.51 70.57
N ARG A 205 37.29 -89.40 71.50
CA ARG A 205 36.04 -90.20 71.49
C ARG A 205 34.77 -89.40 71.14
N PRO A 206 34.42 -88.26 71.80
CA PRO A 206 33.21 -87.49 71.44
C PRO A 206 33.30 -86.82 70.05
N LYS A 207 34.51 -86.62 69.51
CA LYS A 207 34.71 -86.05 68.17
C LYS A 207 34.40 -87.05 67.06
N VAL A 208 34.53 -88.36 67.31
CA VAL A 208 34.06 -89.41 66.37
C VAL A 208 32.56 -89.28 66.16
N SER A 209 31.79 -89.21 67.25
CA SER A 209 30.34 -88.99 67.22
C SER A 209 29.96 -87.71 66.45
N GLN A 210 30.75 -86.63 66.60
CA GLN A 210 30.57 -85.39 65.83
C GLN A 210 30.88 -85.57 64.33
N VAL A 211 31.94 -86.32 63.97
CA VAL A 211 32.29 -86.62 62.57
C VAL A 211 31.23 -87.49 61.89
N ASN A 212 30.70 -88.50 62.57
CA ASN A 212 29.65 -89.38 62.02
C ASN A 212 28.38 -88.57 61.71
N ARG A 213 27.96 -87.68 62.62
CA ARG A 213 26.85 -86.74 62.37
C ARG A 213 27.13 -85.77 61.20
N MET A 214 28.37 -85.32 61.04
CA MET A 214 28.78 -84.51 59.88
C MET A 214 28.84 -85.33 58.58
N GLU A 215 29.06 -86.64 58.62
CA GLU A 215 28.96 -87.53 57.46
C GLU A 215 27.51 -87.77 57.04
N GLU A 216 26.64 -88.13 57.99
CA GLU A 216 25.20 -88.30 57.78
C GLU A 216 24.57 -87.02 57.20
N GLY A 217 24.87 -85.88 57.82
CA GLY A 217 24.43 -84.56 57.34
C GLY A 217 24.97 -84.20 55.96
N LEU A 218 26.10 -84.77 55.52
CA LEU A 218 26.73 -84.49 54.23
C LEU A 218 26.32 -85.47 53.12
N GLN A 219 25.93 -86.69 53.49
CA GLN A 219 25.25 -87.62 52.59
C GLN A 219 23.82 -87.15 52.28
N THR A 220 23.10 -86.61 53.26
CA THR A 220 21.73 -86.09 53.11
C THR A 220 21.64 -84.67 52.51
N PHE A 221 22.76 -83.95 52.41
CA PHE A 221 22.80 -82.57 51.89
C PHE A 221 22.42 -82.47 50.40
N ASP A 222 21.30 -81.79 50.11
CA ASP A 222 20.92 -81.43 48.73
C ASP A 222 21.88 -80.39 48.12
N LYS A 223 22.58 -80.79 47.06
CA LYS A 223 23.52 -79.94 46.31
C LYS A 223 22.83 -79.11 45.22
N GLY A 224 21.56 -78.74 45.43
CA GLY A 224 20.73 -78.06 44.43
C GLY A 224 20.32 -78.99 43.28
N SER A 225 19.87 -80.20 43.60
CA SER A 225 19.42 -81.19 42.60
C SER A 225 18.16 -80.73 41.87
N GLY A 226 17.10 -80.37 42.61
CA GLY A 226 15.87 -79.77 42.04
C GLY A 226 16.13 -78.46 41.29
N LEU A 227 16.98 -77.59 41.86
CA LEU A 227 17.38 -76.30 41.27
C LEU A 227 18.00 -76.42 39.87
N LYS A 228 18.60 -77.58 39.52
CA LYS A 228 19.08 -77.84 38.15
C LYS A 228 17.97 -78.18 37.17
N GLY A 229 16.86 -78.76 37.65
CA GLY A 229 15.62 -78.90 36.88
C GLY A 229 15.05 -77.53 36.53
N ASP A 230 14.98 -76.62 37.51
CA ASP A 230 14.51 -75.24 37.32
C ASP A 230 15.37 -74.49 36.29
N ILE A 231 16.71 -74.58 36.39
CA ILE A 231 17.64 -74.03 35.39
C ILE A 231 17.36 -74.59 33.98
N ASN A 232 17.05 -75.87 33.85
CA ASN A 232 16.76 -76.49 32.55
C ASN A 232 15.42 -76.01 31.97
N GLY A 233 14.36 -75.91 32.79
CA GLY A 233 13.08 -75.33 32.37
C GLY A 233 13.24 -73.88 31.90
N ILE A 234 13.97 -73.06 32.66
CA ILE A 234 14.28 -71.67 32.29
C ILE A 234 15.12 -71.61 31.00
N ASN A 235 16.04 -72.55 30.77
CA ASN A 235 16.79 -72.61 29.50
C ASN A 235 15.87 -72.90 28.30
N GLU A 236 14.86 -73.77 28.44
CA GLU A 236 13.88 -74.02 27.39
C GLU A 236 12.96 -72.82 27.13
N GLU A 237 12.48 -72.15 28.18
CA GLU A 237 11.68 -70.92 28.04
C GLU A 237 12.51 -69.82 27.37
N MET A 238 13.76 -69.65 27.77
CA MET A 238 14.70 -68.74 27.13
C MET A 238 14.97 -69.09 25.66
N PHE A 239 14.99 -70.36 25.28
CA PHE A 239 15.06 -70.77 23.88
C PHE A 239 13.78 -70.37 23.11
N LYS A 240 12.61 -70.68 23.66
CA LYS A 240 11.30 -70.32 23.07
C LYS A 240 11.15 -68.80 22.87
N LEU A 241 11.54 -67.98 23.86
CA LEU A 241 11.54 -66.52 23.76
C LEU A 241 12.57 -65.98 22.76
N ARG A 242 13.76 -66.60 22.64
CA ARG A 242 14.77 -66.23 21.64
C ARG A 242 14.27 -66.50 20.23
N GLU A 243 13.60 -67.63 20.00
CA GLU A 243 13.02 -67.98 18.70
C GLU A 243 11.91 -66.99 18.31
N GLN A 244 11.01 -66.65 19.25
CA GLN A 244 10.00 -65.61 19.05
C GLN A 244 10.61 -64.23 18.77
N LYS A 245 11.64 -63.83 19.53
CA LYS A 245 12.36 -62.56 19.33
C LYS A 245 13.06 -62.52 17.98
N ARG A 246 13.62 -63.64 17.50
CA ARG A 246 14.21 -63.78 16.17
C ARG A 246 13.15 -63.66 15.07
N ALA A 247 11.98 -64.29 15.23
CA ALA A 247 10.88 -64.21 14.27
C ALA A 247 10.29 -62.79 14.17
N ILE A 248 10.10 -62.09 15.29
CA ILE A 248 9.63 -60.70 15.31
C ILE A 248 10.70 -59.74 14.75
N GLN A 249 11.99 -59.97 15.05
CA GLN A 249 13.08 -59.20 14.46
C GLN A 249 13.18 -59.42 12.94
N ALA A 250 12.91 -60.64 12.44
CA ALA A 250 12.87 -60.94 11.01
C ALA A 250 11.71 -60.21 10.29
N LYS A 251 10.49 -60.26 10.87
CA LYS A 251 9.34 -59.45 10.39
C LYS A 251 9.63 -57.95 10.40
N LEU A 252 10.35 -57.47 11.42
CA LEU A 252 10.75 -56.07 11.52
C LEU A 252 11.78 -55.68 10.44
N THR A 253 12.72 -56.56 10.07
CA THR A 253 13.61 -56.32 8.93
C THR A 253 12.85 -56.37 7.60
N GLU A 254 12.02 -57.39 7.38
CA GLU A 254 11.20 -57.54 6.17
C GLU A 254 10.29 -56.33 5.92
N LEU A 255 9.60 -55.85 6.95
CA LEU A 255 8.78 -54.63 6.90
C LEU A 255 9.62 -53.38 6.56
N MET A 256 10.82 -53.26 7.15
CA MET A 256 11.72 -52.12 6.93
C MET A 256 12.35 -52.14 5.54
N ASP A 257 12.74 -53.31 5.03
CA ASP A 257 13.34 -53.46 3.70
C ASP A 257 12.29 -53.30 2.60
N GLY A 258 11.08 -53.87 2.75
CA GLY A 258 9.96 -53.60 1.82
C GLY A 258 9.58 -52.11 1.76
N ARG A 259 9.64 -51.39 2.90
CA ARG A 259 9.44 -49.93 2.90
C ARG A 259 10.63 -49.16 2.31
N LYS A 260 11.85 -49.68 2.43
CA LYS A 260 13.07 -49.12 1.81
C LYS A 260 13.03 -49.27 0.28
N GLU A 261 12.54 -50.39 -0.24
CA GLU A 261 12.29 -50.59 -1.68
C GLU A 261 11.24 -49.61 -2.21
N GLN A 262 10.12 -49.44 -1.50
CA GLN A 262 9.11 -48.42 -1.84
C GLN A 262 9.66 -46.98 -1.85
N LEU A 263 10.68 -46.70 -1.01
CA LEU A 263 11.33 -45.39 -0.91
C LEU A 263 12.58 -45.23 -1.77
N GLY A 264 13.10 -46.27 -2.44
CA GLY A 264 14.43 -46.25 -3.08
C GLY A 264 14.61 -45.13 -4.09
N ASP A 265 13.64 -44.97 -5.00
CA ASP A 265 13.57 -43.90 -6.00
C ASP A 265 13.16 -42.52 -5.42
N LEU A 266 12.67 -42.46 -4.17
CA LEU A 266 12.00 -41.27 -3.65
C LEU A 266 12.95 -40.06 -3.51
N PRO A 267 14.21 -40.21 -3.04
CA PRO A 267 15.20 -39.13 -3.05
C PRO A 267 15.43 -38.54 -4.45
N ASP A 268 15.55 -39.38 -5.48
CA ASP A 268 15.75 -38.94 -6.87
C ASP A 268 14.55 -38.15 -7.42
N ILE A 269 13.34 -38.57 -7.06
CA ILE A 269 12.10 -37.85 -7.43
C ILE A 269 12.00 -36.52 -6.67
N ILE A 270 12.42 -36.47 -5.41
CA ILE A 270 12.49 -35.23 -4.62
C ILE A 270 13.53 -34.27 -5.22
N ALA A 271 14.74 -34.75 -5.53
CA ALA A 271 15.79 -33.94 -6.16
C ALA A 271 15.33 -33.37 -7.52
N LYS A 272 14.66 -34.17 -8.35
CA LYS A 272 14.05 -33.70 -9.62
C LYS A 272 12.93 -32.68 -9.39
N LYS A 273 12.12 -32.83 -8.33
CA LYS A 273 11.08 -31.86 -7.93
C LYS A 273 11.67 -30.54 -7.43
N GLU A 274 12.80 -30.58 -6.73
CA GLU A 274 13.54 -29.40 -6.26
C GLU A 274 14.22 -28.68 -7.43
N GLU A 275 14.81 -29.42 -8.37
CA GLU A 275 15.44 -28.84 -9.57
C GLU A 275 14.41 -28.15 -10.48
N LEU A 276 13.26 -28.79 -10.75
CA LEU A 276 12.11 -28.13 -11.40
C LEU A 276 11.66 -26.90 -10.60
N GLY A 277 11.73 -26.94 -9.27
CA GLY A 277 11.41 -25.80 -8.40
C GLY A 277 12.36 -24.60 -8.60
N LYS A 278 13.65 -24.84 -8.80
CA LYS A 278 14.64 -23.79 -9.16
C LYS A 278 14.31 -23.20 -10.52
N GLN A 279 14.09 -24.04 -11.52
CA GLN A 279 13.79 -23.62 -12.90
C GLN A 279 12.48 -22.81 -12.99
N ILE A 280 11.44 -23.20 -12.24
CA ILE A 280 10.22 -22.40 -12.07
C ILE A 280 10.55 -21.06 -11.40
N GLY A 281 11.37 -21.05 -10.34
CA GLY A 281 11.82 -19.83 -9.66
C GLY A 281 12.60 -18.87 -10.57
N GLU A 282 13.45 -19.39 -11.45
CA GLU A 282 14.20 -18.63 -12.45
C GLU A 282 13.29 -18.06 -13.54
N LYS A 283 12.40 -18.88 -14.13
CA LYS A 283 11.41 -18.41 -15.10
C LYS A 283 10.42 -17.40 -14.50
N VAL A 284 10.10 -17.51 -13.22
CA VAL A 284 9.30 -16.52 -12.48
C VAL A 284 10.05 -15.20 -12.26
N LYS A 285 11.38 -15.22 -12.07
CA LYS A 285 12.21 -14.00 -12.04
C LYS A 285 12.23 -13.33 -13.40
N GLU A 286 12.59 -14.03 -14.47
CA GLU A 286 12.59 -13.51 -15.85
C GLU A 286 11.25 -12.84 -16.21
N ARG A 287 10.15 -13.52 -15.90
CA ARG A 287 8.78 -13.00 -16.13
C ARG A 287 8.48 -11.74 -15.31
N ASN A 288 9.01 -11.61 -14.10
CA ASN A 288 8.80 -10.46 -13.23
C ASN A 288 9.71 -9.29 -13.64
N GLU A 289 10.97 -9.56 -13.99
CA GLU A 289 11.93 -8.59 -14.53
C GLU A 289 11.37 -7.94 -15.80
N ILE A 290 10.92 -8.72 -16.78
CA ILE A 290 10.27 -8.23 -18.01
C ILE A 290 9.02 -7.39 -17.69
N ARG A 291 8.23 -7.76 -16.66
CA ARG A 291 7.06 -6.98 -16.21
C ARG A 291 7.45 -5.65 -15.60
N ASP A 292 8.54 -5.60 -14.85
CA ASP A 292 8.95 -4.40 -14.12
C ASP A 292 9.76 -3.45 -15.01
N GLU A 293 10.50 -3.97 -16.00
CA GLU A 293 11.03 -3.20 -17.15
C GLU A 293 9.90 -2.52 -17.93
N PHE A 294 8.87 -3.28 -18.32
CA PHE A 294 7.73 -2.73 -19.05
C PHE A 294 7.00 -1.64 -18.26
N LYS A 295 6.70 -1.88 -16.97
CA LYS A 295 6.11 -0.86 -16.07
C LYS A 295 7.01 0.36 -15.90
N ALA A 296 8.33 0.19 -15.87
CA ALA A 296 9.26 1.30 -15.75
C ALA A 296 9.24 2.18 -17.01
N ALA A 297 9.23 1.57 -18.20
CA ALA A 297 9.08 2.27 -19.47
C ALA A 297 7.70 2.94 -19.61
N GLU A 298 6.62 2.26 -19.22
CA GLU A 298 5.26 2.79 -19.17
C GLU A 298 5.14 3.99 -18.21
N LYS A 299 5.71 3.87 -17.00
CA LYS A 299 5.76 4.97 -16.02
C LYS A 299 6.58 6.15 -16.53
N ALA A 300 7.70 5.91 -17.21
CA ALA A 300 8.51 6.97 -17.83
C ALA A 300 7.72 7.68 -18.96
N TYR A 301 6.99 6.92 -19.78
CA TYR A 301 6.13 7.48 -20.83
C TYR A 301 4.96 8.29 -20.25
N TYR A 302 4.30 7.81 -19.19
CA TYR A 302 3.23 8.58 -18.53
C TYR A 302 3.75 9.80 -17.76
N ALA A 303 4.96 9.76 -17.20
CA ALA A 303 5.61 10.94 -16.62
C ALA A 303 5.92 11.99 -17.69
N TYR A 304 6.48 11.57 -18.83
CA TYR A 304 6.68 12.43 -20.01
C TYR A 304 5.38 13.10 -20.49
N GLN A 305 4.31 12.31 -20.64
CA GLN A 305 2.98 12.81 -21.01
C GLN A 305 2.30 13.64 -19.90
N ALA A 306 2.70 13.50 -18.63
CA ALA A 306 2.24 14.35 -17.55
C ALA A 306 2.92 15.72 -17.59
N GLU A 307 4.24 15.78 -17.74
CA GLU A 307 4.98 17.06 -17.81
C GLU A 307 4.61 17.88 -19.04
N LEU A 308 4.44 17.26 -20.22
CA LEU A 308 3.91 17.97 -21.41
C LEU A 308 2.52 18.57 -21.17
N ARG A 309 1.64 17.87 -20.45
CA ARG A 309 0.32 18.41 -20.05
C ARG A 309 0.45 19.50 -19.00
N ARG A 310 1.42 19.39 -18.06
CA ARG A 310 1.73 20.38 -17.03
C ARG A 310 2.16 21.70 -17.67
N ILE A 311 3.16 21.68 -18.55
CA ILE A 311 3.67 22.86 -19.27
C ILE A 311 2.57 23.51 -20.13
N ARG A 312 1.71 22.70 -20.76
CA ARG A 312 0.55 23.23 -21.51
C ARG A 312 -0.47 23.90 -20.59
N TYR A 313 -0.78 23.30 -19.44
CA TYR A 313 -1.70 23.87 -18.46
C TYR A 313 -1.14 25.14 -17.82
N GLU A 314 0.14 25.16 -17.46
CA GLU A 314 0.86 26.33 -16.93
C GLU A 314 0.83 27.48 -17.96
N ARG A 315 1.16 27.20 -19.23
CA ARG A 315 1.08 28.21 -20.31
C ARG A 315 -0.33 28.77 -20.49
N GLN A 316 -1.36 27.91 -20.50
CA GLN A 316 -2.75 28.35 -20.61
C GLN A 316 -3.24 29.08 -19.35
N ALA A 317 -2.76 28.73 -18.16
CA ALA A 317 -3.08 29.42 -16.92
C ALA A 317 -2.45 30.83 -16.91
N GLU A 318 -1.18 30.95 -17.30
CA GLU A 318 -0.51 32.24 -17.51
C GLU A 318 -1.24 33.12 -18.54
N GLU A 319 -1.67 32.54 -19.66
CA GLU A 319 -2.39 33.25 -20.72
C GLU A 319 -3.78 33.72 -20.23
N ARG A 320 -4.54 32.85 -19.54
CA ARG A 320 -5.81 33.24 -18.92
C ARG A 320 -5.63 34.32 -17.84
N GLN A 321 -4.59 34.24 -17.02
CA GLN A 321 -4.29 35.24 -15.99
C GLN A 321 -3.91 36.60 -16.60
N LYS A 322 -3.14 36.61 -17.69
CA LYS A 322 -2.83 37.84 -18.44
C LYS A 322 -4.07 38.42 -19.12
N TYR A 323 -4.92 37.59 -19.71
CA TYR A 323 -6.19 38.01 -20.28
C TYR A 323 -7.17 38.53 -19.22
N GLN A 324 -7.26 37.90 -18.05
CA GLN A 324 -8.06 38.36 -16.91
C GLN A 324 -7.56 39.73 -16.43
N ALA A 325 -6.25 39.89 -16.20
CA ALA A 325 -5.68 41.17 -15.81
C ALA A 325 -5.83 42.28 -16.89
N GLU A 326 -5.80 41.95 -18.19
CA GLU A 326 -6.12 42.92 -19.25
C GLU A 326 -7.62 43.25 -19.30
N ALA A 327 -8.49 42.25 -19.15
CA ALA A 327 -9.94 42.43 -19.13
C ALA A 327 -10.42 43.24 -17.92
N GLU A 328 -9.84 43.00 -16.74
CA GLU A 328 -10.04 43.80 -15.53
C GLU A 328 -9.58 45.24 -15.74
N ARG A 329 -8.38 45.46 -16.30
CA ARG A 329 -7.90 46.82 -16.66
C ARG A 329 -8.79 47.49 -17.70
N ARG A 330 -9.28 46.77 -18.70
CA ARG A 330 -10.23 47.30 -19.69
C ARG A 330 -11.59 47.58 -19.05
N ALA A 331 -12.02 46.79 -18.06
CA ALA A 331 -13.26 47.00 -17.33
C ALA A 331 -13.16 48.21 -16.39
N THR A 332 -12.04 48.42 -15.69
CA THR A 332 -11.84 49.63 -14.86
C THR A 332 -11.71 50.89 -15.70
N MET A 333 -11.00 50.83 -16.84
CA MET A 333 -10.99 51.93 -17.83
C MET A 333 -12.41 52.24 -18.33
N LYS A 334 -13.19 51.22 -18.74
CA LYS A 334 -14.59 51.42 -19.16
C LYS A 334 -15.50 51.92 -18.04
N LYS A 335 -15.30 51.49 -16.79
CA LYS A 335 -16.03 52.04 -15.62
C LYS A 335 -15.69 53.52 -15.41
N ALA A 336 -14.46 53.95 -15.67
CA ALA A 336 -14.06 55.36 -15.65
C ALA A 336 -14.62 56.16 -16.85
N GLU A 337 -14.63 55.57 -18.06
CA GLU A 337 -15.21 56.17 -19.27
C GLU A 337 -16.73 56.33 -19.17
N ARG A 338 -17.49 55.34 -18.64
CA ARG A 338 -18.94 55.47 -18.37
C ARG A 338 -19.23 56.56 -17.32
N LEU A 339 -18.28 56.88 -16.45
CA LEU A 339 -18.37 58.01 -15.53
C LEU A 339 -18.08 59.37 -16.20
N ASP A 340 -17.61 59.39 -17.45
CA ASP A 340 -17.25 60.59 -18.20
C ASP A 340 -18.31 61.03 -19.23
N GLU A 341 -19.26 60.16 -19.53
CA GLU A 341 -20.47 60.48 -20.29
C GLU A 341 -21.41 61.36 -19.44
N GLN A 342 -21.50 62.64 -19.80
CA GLN A 342 -22.35 63.61 -19.10
C GLN A 342 -23.83 63.39 -19.42
N PRO A 343 -24.69 63.05 -18.43
CA PRO A 343 -26.06 62.59 -18.67
C PRO A 343 -26.98 63.68 -19.24
N TYR A 344 -26.67 64.94 -18.97
CA TYR A 344 -27.47 66.11 -19.38
C TYR A 344 -27.11 66.66 -20.77
N VAL A 345 -26.18 66.04 -21.52
CA VAL A 345 -25.79 66.51 -22.87
C VAL A 345 -26.96 66.48 -23.85
N SER A 346 -27.83 65.46 -23.77
CA SER A 346 -29.02 65.35 -24.62
C SER A 346 -30.04 66.47 -24.34
N GLU A 347 -30.25 66.82 -23.06
CA GLU A 347 -31.17 67.88 -22.65
C GLU A 347 -30.60 69.27 -22.95
N ILE A 348 -29.30 69.50 -22.70
CA ILE A 348 -28.63 70.76 -23.03
C ILE A 348 -28.61 70.98 -24.55
N THR A 349 -28.22 69.98 -25.35
CA THR A 349 -28.23 70.13 -26.82
C THR A 349 -29.63 70.26 -27.41
N LEU A 350 -30.66 69.68 -26.78
CA LEU A 350 -32.07 69.91 -27.12
C LEU A 350 -32.48 71.38 -26.86
N ILE A 351 -32.09 71.95 -25.72
CA ILE A 351 -32.36 73.35 -25.37
C ILE A 351 -31.56 74.31 -26.26
N GLU A 352 -30.29 74.02 -26.55
CA GLU A 352 -29.50 74.78 -27.52
C GLU A 352 -30.11 74.74 -28.92
N GLN A 353 -30.64 73.60 -29.37
CA GLN A 353 -31.32 73.47 -30.65
C GLN A 353 -32.64 74.25 -30.72
N THR A 354 -33.43 74.28 -29.64
CA THR A 354 -34.67 75.09 -29.59
C THR A 354 -34.37 76.58 -29.43
N ILE A 355 -33.32 76.97 -28.70
CA ILE A 355 -32.79 78.34 -28.67
C ILE A 355 -32.31 78.78 -30.06
N LEU A 356 -31.55 77.93 -30.78
CA LEU A 356 -31.12 78.19 -32.15
C LEU A 356 -32.31 78.27 -33.12
N PHE A 357 -33.34 77.44 -32.93
CA PHE A 357 -34.60 77.53 -33.70
C PHE A 357 -35.31 78.87 -33.45
N CYS A 358 -35.52 79.27 -32.19
CA CYS A 358 -36.07 80.57 -31.82
C CYS A 358 -35.26 81.75 -32.39
N LYS A 359 -33.92 81.72 -32.29
CA LYS A 359 -33.02 82.72 -32.87
C LYS A 359 -33.00 82.67 -34.41
N SER A 360 -33.37 81.55 -35.03
CA SER A 360 -33.55 81.45 -36.49
C SER A 360 -34.89 81.97 -37.01
N LEU A 361 -35.89 82.09 -36.12
CA LEU A 361 -37.24 82.61 -36.41
C LEU A 361 -37.35 84.14 -36.24
N GLN A 362 -36.44 84.74 -35.46
CA GLN A 362 -36.21 86.18 -35.51
C GLN A 362 -35.80 86.60 -36.93
N PRO A 363 -36.18 87.80 -37.40
CA PRO A 363 -35.86 88.26 -38.75
C PRO A 363 -34.35 88.42 -38.88
N LYS A 364 -33.72 87.51 -39.62
CA LYS A 364 -32.31 87.66 -40.03
C LYS A 364 -32.21 88.83 -41.00
N ASP A 365 -31.35 89.80 -40.68
CA ASP A 365 -30.86 90.75 -41.68
C ASP A 365 -30.20 89.98 -42.84
N ALA A 366 -30.40 90.50 -44.06
CA ALA A 366 -30.15 89.73 -45.27
C ALA A 366 -28.64 89.62 -45.60
N GLY A 367 -28.08 88.42 -45.45
CA GLY A 367 -26.70 88.10 -45.81
C GLY A 367 -26.48 86.64 -46.19
N GLU A 368 -25.85 86.44 -47.35
CA GLU A 368 -25.06 85.28 -47.80
C GLU A 368 -25.60 83.84 -47.62
N LYS A 369 -26.15 83.31 -48.73
CA LYS A 369 -25.53 82.17 -49.41
C LYS A 369 -24.36 82.72 -50.26
N GLU A 370 -23.27 82.05 -50.57
CA GLU A 370 -22.89 80.62 -50.55
C GLU A 370 -21.51 80.49 -49.84
N GLU A 371 -20.92 79.33 -49.54
CA GLU A 371 -20.44 78.30 -50.46
C GLU A 371 -20.39 76.91 -49.80
N LYS A 372 -20.62 75.86 -50.58
CA LYS A 372 -20.15 74.51 -50.24
C LYS A 372 -18.71 74.36 -50.71
N LYS A 373 -17.76 74.22 -49.80
CA LYS A 373 -16.41 73.75 -50.13
C LYS A 373 -16.32 72.25 -49.89
N GLU A 374 -16.15 71.50 -50.98
CA GLU A 374 -15.89 70.07 -50.93
C GLU A 374 -14.53 69.86 -50.27
N GLN A 375 -14.50 69.14 -49.14
CA GLN A 375 -13.24 68.77 -48.51
C GLN A 375 -12.66 67.56 -49.22
N VAL A 376 -11.57 67.77 -49.94
CA VAL A 376 -10.68 66.70 -50.39
C VAL A 376 -10.12 66.02 -49.14
N ILE A 377 -10.31 64.70 -49.03
CA ILE A 377 -9.75 63.89 -47.95
C ILE A 377 -8.57 63.11 -48.51
N ASP A 378 -7.37 63.62 -48.31
CA ASP A 378 -6.14 62.90 -48.61
C ASP A 378 -6.00 61.70 -47.66
N ALA A 379 -6.02 60.50 -48.22
CA ALA A 379 -5.84 59.25 -47.46
C ALA A 379 -4.36 58.84 -47.46
N PRO A 380 -3.67 58.81 -46.30
CA PRO A 380 -2.27 58.39 -46.24
C PRO A 380 -2.09 56.91 -46.55
N GLU A 381 -0.91 56.56 -47.08
CA GLU A 381 -0.63 55.26 -47.68
C GLU A 381 -0.87 54.06 -46.74
N GLY A 382 -1.50 53.00 -47.28
CA GLY A 382 -1.66 51.71 -46.61
C GLY A 382 -3.08 51.34 -46.17
N THR A 383 -4.05 52.25 -46.27
CA THR A 383 -5.46 51.97 -45.90
C THR A 383 -6.36 51.99 -47.13
N GLN A 384 -6.98 50.85 -47.46
CA GLN A 384 -7.87 50.76 -48.62
C GLN A 384 -9.21 51.45 -48.34
N MET A 385 -9.46 52.60 -48.97
CA MET A 385 -10.78 53.25 -48.94
C MET A 385 -11.84 52.32 -49.54
N LEU A 386 -12.90 52.06 -48.75
CA LEU A 386 -14.04 51.27 -49.20
C LEU A 386 -14.90 52.14 -50.14
N MET A 387 -14.70 51.95 -51.45
CA MET A 387 -15.41 52.68 -52.50
C MET A 387 -16.93 52.58 -52.36
N LYS A 388 -17.63 53.54 -52.99
CA LYS A 388 -19.09 53.65 -52.94
C LYS A 388 -19.76 52.34 -53.39
N LYS A 389 -20.90 52.03 -52.77
CA LYS A 389 -21.61 50.73 -52.85
C LYS A 389 -22.00 50.25 -54.26
N GLU A 390 -21.79 51.07 -55.28
CA GLU A 390 -22.17 50.86 -56.67
C GLU A 390 -21.03 50.27 -57.53
N GLU A 391 -19.78 50.25 -57.05
CA GLU A 391 -18.59 49.83 -57.82
C GLU A 391 -17.94 48.51 -57.33
N ARG A 392 -18.66 47.69 -56.53
CA ARG A 392 -18.12 46.41 -56.00
C ARG A 392 -18.81 45.18 -56.60
N ASP A 393 -18.25 44.67 -57.70
CA ASP A 393 -18.74 43.50 -58.45
C ASP A 393 -18.46 42.12 -57.79
N GLU A 394 -18.80 41.97 -56.51
CA GLU A 394 -18.80 40.68 -55.79
C GLU A 394 -20.19 40.39 -55.17
N PHE A 395 -21.23 40.39 -56.02
CA PHE A 395 -22.63 40.30 -55.59
C PHE A 395 -23.09 38.86 -55.29
N TRP A 396 -22.49 38.22 -54.28
CA TRP A 396 -22.71 36.79 -53.93
C TRP A 396 -24.09 36.45 -53.33
N PHE A 397 -25.09 37.34 -53.39
CA PHE A 397 -26.47 37.04 -52.99
C PHE A 397 -27.49 37.73 -53.92
N ALA A 398 -28.26 36.95 -54.68
CA ALA A 398 -29.17 37.48 -55.70
C ALA A 398 -30.41 38.16 -55.08
N PRO A 399 -30.70 39.45 -55.39
CA PRO A 399 -31.88 40.14 -54.91
C PRO A 399 -33.07 39.90 -55.86
N THR A 400 -34.19 39.42 -55.33
CA THR A 400 -35.38 39.08 -56.13
C THR A 400 -36.34 40.27 -56.33
N ALA A 401 -37.11 40.20 -57.42
CA ALA A 401 -38.30 41.01 -57.73
C ALA A 401 -38.14 42.54 -57.91
N LYS A 402 -38.15 42.98 -59.17
CA LYS A 402 -38.45 44.38 -59.57
C LYS A 402 -39.91 44.74 -59.24
N LYS A 403 -40.16 45.96 -58.74
CA LYS A 403 -41.47 46.64 -58.90
C LYS A 403 -41.28 48.11 -59.30
N LYS A 404 -42.29 48.69 -59.96
CA LYS A 404 -42.15 49.87 -60.83
C LYS A 404 -42.29 51.21 -60.09
N ALA A 405 -41.44 52.18 -60.44
CA ALA A 405 -41.75 53.59 -60.25
C ALA A 405 -42.86 54.06 -61.21
N LYS A 406 -43.62 55.11 -60.85
CA LYS A 406 -44.61 55.75 -61.73
C LYS A 406 -44.68 57.27 -61.51
N GLY A 407 -44.12 58.03 -62.46
CA GLY A 407 -44.43 59.42 -62.83
C GLY A 407 -44.81 60.44 -61.74
N GLY A 408 -43.91 61.40 -61.47
CA GLY A 408 -44.26 62.64 -60.77
C GLY A 408 -44.94 63.69 -61.68
N LYS A 409 -45.38 64.81 -61.09
CA LYS A 409 -45.77 66.03 -61.83
C LYS A 409 -45.40 67.30 -61.04
N LYS A 410 -45.43 68.44 -61.73
CA LYS A 410 -44.73 69.70 -61.37
C LYS A 410 -45.36 70.50 -60.21
N ALA A 411 -44.55 71.43 -59.68
CA ALA A 411 -44.88 72.41 -58.65
C ALA A 411 -45.44 73.74 -59.18
N GLY A 412 -45.93 74.55 -58.23
CA GLY A 412 -46.25 75.99 -58.22
C GLY A 412 -46.73 76.32 -56.79
N GLY A 413 -46.50 77.46 -56.14
CA GLY A 413 -46.05 78.79 -56.61
C GLY A 413 -47.28 79.72 -56.75
N GLU A 414 -47.42 80.85 -56.04
CA GLU A 414 -46.57 81.50 -55.02
C GLU A 414 -47.37 82.56 -54.20
N SER A 415 -46.87 83.02 -53.03
CA SER A 415 -47.34 84.17 -52.21
C SER A 415 -48.71 84.05 -51.48
N GLY A 416 -49.00 84.80 -50.40
CA GLY A 416 -48.19 85.76 -49.64
C GLY A 416 -48.85 86.32 -48.35
N SER A 417 -48.03 86.89 -47.45
CA SER A 417 -48.36 87.85 -46.36
C SER A 417 -49.55 87.61 -45.39
N LYS A 418 -49.35 86.74 -44.40
CA LYS A 418 -49.53 86.97 -42.94
C LYS A 418 -49.00 85.71 -42.26
N LYS A 419 -47.89 85.80 -41.51
CA LYS A 419 -47.11 84.63 -41.08
C LYS A 419 -47.44 84.19 -39.65
N PRO A 420 -48.32 83.18 -39.42
CA PRO A 420 -48.08 82.28 -38.29
C PRO A 420 -46.76 81.54 -38.56
N ILE A 421 -45.99 81.24 -37.52
CA ILE A 421 -44.78 80.44 -37.68
C ILE A 421 -45.20 79.01 -38.04
N LYS A 422 -44.84 78.56 -39.25
CA LYS A 422 -45.21 77.22 -39.73
C LYS A 422 -44.27 76.17 -39.15
N HIS A 423 -44.43 75.92 -37.85
CA HIS A 423 -43.81 74.85 -37.10
C HIS A 423 -43.99 73.49 -37.80
N ASN A 424 -42.95 72.68 -37.78
CA ASN A 424 -43.04 71.29 -38.22
C ASN A 424 -43.54 70.43 -37.04
N ALA A 425 -44.12 69.26 -37.34
CA ALA A 425 -44.54 68.32 -36.30
C ALA A 425 -43.39 67.88 -35.36
N GLU A 426 -42.14 68.00 -35.82
CA GLU A 426 -40.94 67.78 -35.02
C GLU A 426 -40.64 68.96 -34.08
N THR A 427 -40.77 70.21 -34.52
CA THR A 427 -40.48 71.36 -33.63
C THR A 427 -41.48 71.45 -32.49
N PHE A 428 -42.76 71.15 -32.74
CA PHE A 428 -43.75 70.98 -31.66
C PHE A 428 -43.35 69.87 -30.66
N ARG A 429 -42.76 68.75 -31.11
CA ARG A 429 -42.26 67.70 -30.20
C ARG A 429 -41.09 68.18 -29.35
N LEU A 430 -40.16 68.97 -29.90
CA LEU A 430 -39.04 69.54 -29.12
C LEU A 430 -39.56 70.48 -28.02
N PHE A 431 -40.57 71.31 -28.33
CA PHE A 431 -41.20 72.22 -27.34
C PHE A 431 -42.03 71.47 -26.30
N ASP A 432 -42.81 70.45 -26.70
CA ASP A 432 -43.58 69.56 -25.82
C ASP A 432 -42.66 68.75 -24.87
N GLN A 433 -41.53 68.25 -25.37
CA GLN A 433 -40.49 67.59 -24.55
C GLN A 433 -39.89 68.53 -23.50
N LEU A 434 -39.69 69.82 -23.83
CA LEU A 434 -39.24 70.86 -22.90
C LEU A 434 -40.39 71.49 -22.07
N LYS A 435 -41.63 71.07 -22.31
CA LYS A 435 -42.87 71.56 -21.68
C LYS A 435 -43.07 73.08 -21.79
N LEU A 436 -42.66 73.66 -22.90
CA LEU A 436 -42.88 75.06 -23.26
C LEU A 436 -43.86 75.14 -24.44
N ASP A 437 -44.72 76.16 -24.44
CA ASP A 437 -45.60 76.40 -25.59
C ASP A 437 -44.79 77.01 -26.75
N ALA A 438 -45.06 76.55 -27.97
CA ALA A 438 -44.28 76.93 -29.15
C ALA A 438 -44.70 78.33 -29.63
N PRO A 439 -43.77 79.28 -29.87
CA PRO A 439 -44.14 80.66 -30.20
C PRO A 439 -44.93 80.72 -31.51
N ILE A 440 -46.22 81.03 -31.43
CA ILE A 440 -47.13 81.06 -32.58
C ILE A 440 -46.88 82.33 -33.42
N THR A 441 -46.53 83.42 -32.73
CA THR A 441 -46.28 84.76 -33.27
C THR A 441 -44.82 85.17 -33.05
N THR A 442 -44.35 86.15 -33.83
CA THR A 442 -42.97 86.66 -33.76
C THR A 442 -42.63 87.31 -32.43
N ASP A 443 -43.65 87.83 -31.75
CA ASP A 443 -43.51 88.73 -30.61
C ASP A 443 -43.43 87.93 -29.29
N ASP A 444 -43.79 86.65 -29.31
CA ASP A 444 -43.68 85.70 -28.20
C ASP A 444 -42.26 85.09 -28.09
N ILE A 445 -41.46 85.15 -29.17
CA ILE A 445 -40.13 84.53 -29.25
C ILE A 445 -39.19 84.99 -28.11
N PRO A 446 -39.11 86.29 -27.72
CA PRO A 446 -38.25 86.73 -26.62
C PRO A 446 -38.65 86.10 -25.27
N ALA A 447 -39.96 86.03 -24.97
CA ALA A 447 -40.47 85.46 -23.72
C ALA A 447 -40.39 83.93 -23.66
N VAL A 448 -40.17 83.26 -24.80
CA VAL A 448 -39.79 81.84 -24.86
C VAL A 448 -38.28 81.67 -24.75
N LEU A 449 -37.48 82.57 -25.33
CA LEU A 449 -36.01 82.55 -25.20
C LEU A 449 -35.55 82.72 -23.75
N GLU A 450 -36.10 83.68 -22.99
CA GLU A 450 -35.75 83.87 -21.57
C GLU A 450 -36.03 82.59 -20.74
N LYS A 451 -37.11 81.86 -21.07
CA LYS A 451 -37.46 80.60 -20.39
C LYS A 451 -36.54 79.44 -20.78
N LEU A 452 -36.16 79.34 -22.06
CA LEU A 452 -35.19 78.37 -22.54
C LEU A 452 -33.79 78.64 -21.96
N GLU A 453 -33.38 79.90 -21.86
CA GLU A 453 -32.09 80.30 -21.29
C GLU A 453 -32.07 80.08 -19.76
N ALA A 454 -33.17 80.31 -19.05
CA ALA A 454 -33.32 79.91 -17.65
C ALA A 454 -33.29 78.37 -17.45
N GLN A 455 -33.95 77.60 -18.32
CA GLN A 455 -33.84 76.14 -18.31
C GLN A 455 -32.39 75.69 -18.57
N LEU A 456 -31.70 76.32 -19.53
CA LEU A 456 -30.29 76.05 -19.82
C LEU A 456 -29.40 76.30 -18.60
N GLU A 457 -29.60 77.39 -17.86
CA GLU A 457 -28.89 77.65 -16.60
C GLU A 457 -29.19 76.59 -15.53
N GLU A 458 -30.45 76.16 -15.36
CA GLU A 458 -30.76 75.05 -14.46
C GLU A 458 -30.01 73.76 -14.84
N TYR A 459 -29.96 73.41 -16.12
CA TYR A 459 -29.24 72.22 -16.59
C TYR A 459 -27.72 72.37 -16.47
N GLN A 460 -27.15 73.57 -16.63
CA GLN A 460 -25.75 73.83 -16.27
C GLN A 460 -25.47 73.69 -14.76
N VAL A 461 -26.41 74.07 -13.89
CA VAL A 461 -26.29 73.85 -12.43
C VAL A 461 -26.42 72.35 -12.08
N LYS A 462 -27.28 71.60 -12.79
CA LYS A 462 -27.37 70.13 -12.68
C LYS A 462 -26.07 69.46 -13.15
N VAL A 463 -25.47 69.94 -14.24
CA VAL A 463 -24.14 69.51 -14.73
C VAL A 463 -23.05 69.73 -13.69
N LYS A 464 -22.91 70.92 -13.11
CA LYS A 464 -21.84 71.19 -12.12
C LYS A 464 -21.92 70.26 -10.90
N LYS A 465 -23.12 70.02 -10.39
CA LYS A 465 -23.38 69.04 -9.30
C LYS A 465 -23.08 67.60 -9.71
N TRP A 466 -23.33 67.25 -10.98
CA TRP A 466 -22.93 65.97 -11.54
C TRP A 466 -21.40 65.86 -11.68
N GLU A 467 -20.68 66.92 -12.06
CA GLU A 467 -19.22 66.94 -12.15
C GLU A 467 -18.56 66.77 -10.78
N GLU A 468 -19.06 67.46 -9.75
CA GLU A 468 -18.63 67.29 -8.35
C GLU A 468 -18.84 65.83 -7.87
N THR A 469 -20.04 65.30 -8.01
CA THR A 469 -20.36 63.91 -7.58
C THR A 469 -19.70 62.84 -8.46
N ARG A 470 -19.37 63.15 -9.72
CA ARG A 470 -18.52 62.33 -10.61
C ARG A 470 -17.09 62.29 -10.13
N GLU A 471 -16.50 63.41 -9.73
CA GLU A 471 -15.15 63.43 -9.15
C GLU A 471 -15.07 62.60 -7.87
N GLU A 472 -16.08 62.68 -7.00
CA GLU A 472 -16.17 61.83 -5.81
C GLU A 472 -16.28 60.33 -6.18
N LYS A 473 -17.17 59.96 -7.11
CA LYS A 473 -17.31 58.57 -7.58
C LYS A 473 -16.03 58.07 -8.26
N LYS A 474 -15.34 58.90 -9.04
CA LYS A 474 -14.02 58.60 -9.63
C LYS A 474 -12.98 58.32 -8.55
N LYS A 475 -12.89 59.18 -7.53
CA LYS A 475 -11.93 59.04 -6.43
C LYS A 475 -12.17 57.71 -5.68
N ARG A 476 -13.43 57.36 -5.38
CA ARG A 476 -13.78 56.08 -4.72
C ARG A 476 -13.49 54.84 -5.58
N ILE A 477 -13.74 54.90 -6.90
CA ILE A 477 -13.40 53.80 -7.83
C ILE A 477 -11.88 53.63 -7.96
N LEU A 478 -11.11 54.73 -7.99
CA LEU A 478 -9.64 54.69 -8.04
C LEU A 478 -9.03 54.22 -6.71
N GLU A 479 -9.69 54.50 -5.58
CA GLU A 479 -9.35 54.02 -4.24
C GLU A 479 -9.82 52.56 -3.98
N GLY A 480 -10.45 51.91 -4.96
CA GLY A 480 -10.78 50.49 -4.93
C GLY A 480 -12.09 50.13 -4.23
N LEU A 481 -12.95 51.10 -3.91
CA LEU A 481 -14.32 50.85 -3.44
C LEU A 481 -15.27 50.82 -4.63
N GLU A 482 -15.77 49.64 -4.99
CA GLU A 482 -16.78 49.51 -6.05
C GLU A 482 -18.05 50.28 -5.66
N VAL A 483 -18.48 51.18 -6.54
CA VAL A 483 -19.81 51.78 -6.48
C VAL A 483 -20.82 50.67 -6.83
N PRO A 484 -21.79 50.34 -5.97
CA PRO A 484 -22.84 49.39 -6.32
C PRO A 484 -23.68 49.95 -7.48
N ASP A 485 -23.82 49.19 -8.57
CA ASP A 485 -24.81 49.50 -9.61
C ASP A 485 -26.21 49.39 -8.99
N GLU A 486 -26.91 50.52 -8.86
CA GLU A 486 -28.22 50.58 -8.17
C GLU A 486 -29.33 49.85 -8.96
N GLU A 487 -29.10 49.54 -10.24
CA GLU A 487 -29.96 48.72 -11.11
C GLU A 487 -30.29 47.36 -10.48
N LYS A 488 -29.33 46.70 -9.82
CA LYS A 488 -29.53 45.42 -9.10
C LYS A 488 -30.38 45.53 -7.83
N LYS A 489 -30.77 46.74 -7.46
CA LYS A 489 -31.59 47.05 -6.27
C LYS A 489 -33.07 47.27 -6.62
N GLU A 490 -33.39 47.26 -7.91
CA GLU A 490 -34.77 47.32 -8.42
C GLU A 490 -35.24 45.92 -8.87
N GLU A 491 -34.39 45.12 -9.53
CA GLU A 491 -34.67 43.69 -9.83
C GLU A 491 -35.06 42.92 -8.54
N ALA A 492 -34.22 43.01 -7.50
CA ALA A 492 -34.46 42.42 -6.18
C ALA A 492 -35.61 43.07 -5.36
N LYS A 493 -36.39 43.97 -5.96
CA LYS A 493 -37.58 44.61 -5.41
C LYS A 493 -38.87 44.22 -6.15
N GLU A 494 -38.76 43.68 -7.35
CA GLU A 494 -39.90 43.07 -8.07
C GLU A 494 -40.08 41.61 -7.62
N GLU A 495 -39.01 40.81 -7.56
CA GLU A 495 -39.04 39.45 -6.99
C GLU A 495 -39.64 39.45 -5.57
N ALA A 496 -39.16 40.36 -4.70
CA ALA A 496 -39.63 40.50 -3.32
C ALA A 496 -41.05 41.11 -3.16
N LYS A 497 -41.76 41.33 -4.28
CA LYS A 497 -43.18 41.71 -4.33
C LYS A 497 -44.06 40.54 -4.75
N GLU A 498 -43.62 39.77 -5.73
CA GLU A 498 -44.38 38.65 -6.31
C GLU A 498 -44.58 37.53 -5.27
N ASP A 499 -43.50 37.15 -4.56
CA ASP A 499 -43.52 36.24 -3.39
C ASP A 499 -44.57 36.64 -2.33
N LYS A 500 -44.89 37.94 -2.23
CA LYS A 500 -45.74 38.50 -1.18
C LYS A 500 -47.21 38.69 -1.59
N GLU A 501 -47.55 38.37 -2.83
CA GLU A 501 -48.92 38.34 -3.31
C GLU A 501 -49.46 36.90 -3.30
N GLU A 502 -48.66 35.89 -3.67
CA GLU A 502 -49.02 34.46 -3.53
C GLU A 502 -49.26 34.04 -2.07
N GLU A 503 -48.39 34.43 -1.13
CA GLU A 503 -48.52 34.11 0.30
C GLU A 503 -49.87 34.60 0.89
N LYS A 504 -50.51 35.57 0.22
CA LYS A 504 -51.73 36.25 0.66
C LYS A 504 -53.03 35.78 0.00
N GLU A 505 -52.94 35.00 -1.08
CA GLU A 505 -54.09 34.23 -1.58
C GLU A 505 -54.19 32.88 -0.84
N GLY A 506 -53.05 32.27 -0.48
CA GLY A 506 -52.99 31.00 0.26
C GLY A 506 -53.71 31.00 1.63
N GLU A 507 -53.50 32.03 2.47
CA GLU A 507 -54.25 32.16 3.75
C GLU A 507 -55.78 32.23 3.54
N LYS A 508 -56.23 32.69 2.36
CA LYS A 508 -57.62 33.07 2.11
C LYS A 508 -58.49 31.96 1.53
N GLU A 509 -57.88 30.87 1.06
CA GLU A 509 -58.59 29.62 0.75
C GLU A 509 -58.66 28.70 1.99
N GLY A 510 -57.60 28.66 2.81
CA GLY A 510 -57.55 27.85 4.03
C GLY A 510 -58.66 28.19 5.05
N GLU A 511 -58.86 29.48 5.34
CA GLU A 511 -59.92 29.96 6.26
C GLU A 511 -61.34 29.61 5.78
N LYS A 512 -61.49 29.12 4.54
CA LYS A 512 -62.77 28.86 3.86
C LYS A 512 -63.12 27.37 3.69
N GLU A 513 -62.18 26.47 4.01
CA GLU A 513 -62.47 25.04 4.16
C GLU A 513 -62.78 24.66 5.62
N GLU A 514 -62.18 25.33 6.62
CA GLU A 514 -62.50 25.08 8.03
C GLU A 514 -63.94 25.48 8.41
N GLU A 515 -64.46 26.63 7.95
CA GLU A 515 -65.86 27.04 8.15
C GLU A 515 -66.89 26.12 7.45
N LYS A 516 -66.43 25.10 6.71
CA LYS A 516 -67.26 24.08 6.03
C LYS A 516 -67.17 22.68 6.64
N ALA A 517 -66.45 22.51 7.74
CA ALA A 517 -66.24 21.22 8.39
C ALA A 517 -67.03 21.03 9.71
N GLU A 518 -67.64 22.09 10.26
CA GLU A 518 -68.33 22.07 11.57
C GLU A 518 -69.85 22.39 11.55
N ASP A 519 -70.51 22.40 10.38
CA ASP A 519 -71.97 22.67 10.21
C ASP A 519 -72.64 21.63 9.26
#